data_AF-A0A5C6AK72-F1
#
_entry.id   AF-A0A5C6AK72-F1
#
_cell.length_a   1.000
_cell.length_b   1.000
_cell.length_c   1.000
_cell.angle_alpha   90.00
_cell.angle_beta   90.00
_cell.angle_gamma   90.00
#
_symmetry.space_group_name_H-M   'P 1'
#
loop_
_entity.id
_entity.type
_entity.pdbx_description
1 polymer ?
#
loop_
_entity_poly.entity_id
_entity_poly.type
_entity_poly.pdbx_seq_one_letter_code
_entity_poly.pdbx_strand_id
1 'polypeptide(L)'
;MHDDATQERWSRLCKKWSDEGYSALSPAEKVWLNVRAIIDSTSDGGLISYFYNSGADDYDDMMAALGTLGASNIQSEVKRVAALFPSPMPEDIDVRNDVIGSWSDEDFARDQFLDEVDERLFALFDDLEDKLDAFIKEQGLMN
;
A
#
# COMPACT_ATOMS: atom_id res chain seq x y z
N MET A 1 -2.19 -19.05 3.53
CA MET A 1 -3.38 -19.23 4.40
C MET A 1 -2.99 -18.67 5.76
N HIS A 2 -3.34 -17.42 6.02
CA HIS A 2 -3.09 -16.78 7.32
C HIS A 2 -3.80 -17.58 8.42
N ASP A 3 -3.08 -17.94 9.49
CA ASP A 3 -3.68 -18.64 10.62
C ASP A 3 -4.68 -17.75 11.38
N ASP A 4 -5.59 -18.38 12.13
CA ASP A 4 -6.67 -17.69 12.84
C ASP A 4 -6.13 -16.63 13.83
N ALA A 5 -4.94 -16.84 14.40
CA ALA A 5 -4.32 -15.91 15.34
C ALA A 5 -3.84 -14.63 14.63
N THR A 6 -3.31 -14.76 13.42
CA THR A 6 -2.89 -13.61 12.59
C THR A 6 -4.09 -12.78 12.17
N GLN A 7 -5.20 -13.43 11.79
CA GLN A 7 -6.45 -12.73 11.48
C GLN A 7 -7.02 -11.98 12.69
N GLU A 8 -6.96 -12.57 13.89
CA GLU A 8 -7.42 -11.90 15.11
C GLU A 8 -6.56 -10.66 15.42
N ARG A 9 -5.24 -10.77 15.30
CA ARG A 9 -4.32 -9.65 15.55
C ARG A 9 -4.46 -8.55 14.51
N TRP A 10 -4.64 -8.92 13.24
CA TRP A 10 -4.99 -7.97 12.18
C TRP A 10 -6.28 -7.22 12.52
N SER A 11 -7.33 -7.94 12.95
CA SER A 11 -8.59 -7.33 13.35
C SER A 11 -8.42 -6.35 14.52
N ARG A 12 -7.56 -6.67 15.50
CA ARG A 12 -7.23 -5.77 16.61
C ARG A 12 -6.48 -4.53 16.15
N LEU A 13 -5.53 -4.68 15.23
CA LEU A 13 -4.82 -3.56 14.61
C LEU A 13 -5.79 -2.63 13.87
N CYS A 14 -6.64 -3.18 12.99
CA CYS A 14 -7.65 -2.41 12.28
C CYS A 14 -8.62 -1.70 13.24
N LYS A 15 -9.03 -2.37 14.32
CA LYS A 15 -9.87 -1.76 15.35
C LYS A 15 -9.16 -0.60 16.05
N LYS A 16 -7.90 -0.78 16.45
CA LYS A 16 -7.09 0.28 17.08
C LYS A 16 -6.93 1.48 16.14
N TRP A 17 -6.64 1.23 14.87
CA TRP A 17 -6.55 2.28 13.86
C TRP A 17 -7.87 3.03 13.71
N SER A 18 -9.00 2.31 13.64
CA SER A 18 -10.34 2.89 13.54
C SER A 18 -10.74 3.70 14.79
N ASP A 19 -10.44 3.22 15.99
CA ASP A 19 -10.91 3.83 17.24
C ASP A 19 -10.00 4.97 17.73
N GLU A 20 -8.68 4.83 17.52
CA GLU A 20 -7.65 5.70 18.10
C GLU A 20 -6.86 6.50 17.04
N GLY A 21 -7.00 6.16 15.76
CA GLY A 21 -6.33 6.81 14.64
C GLY A 21 -4.91 6.29 14.37
N TYR A 22 -4.37 6.68 13.21
CA TYR A 22 -3.08 6.19 12.71
C TYR A 22 -1.90 6.53 13.64
N SER A 23 -1.95 7.68 14.31
CA SER A 23 -0.90 8.12 15.23
C SER A 23 -0.75 7.23 16.49
N ALA A 24 -1.77 6.45 16.84
CA ALA A 24 -1.72 5.53 17.98
C ALA A 24 -0.97 4.22 17.66
N LEU A 25 -0.69 3.97 16.37
CA LEU A 25 0.00 2.77 15.93
C LEU A 25 1.50 2.85 16.22
N SER A 26 2.06 1.75 16.71
CA SER A 26 3.50 1.57 16.85
C SER A 26 4.18 1.51 15.47
N PRO A 27 5.50 1.74 15.39
CA PRO A 27 6.22 1.67 14.11
C PRO A 27 6.02 0.34 13.38
N ALA A 28 6.02 -0.80 14.08
CA ALA A 28 5.80 -2.11 13.48
C ALA A 28 4.35 -2.30 12.98
N GLU A 29 3.37 -1.81 13.74
CA GLU A 29 1.95 -1.81 13.33
C GLU A 29 1.74 -0.96 12.07
N LYS A 30 2.41 0.19 11.96
CA LYS A 30 2.38 1.03 10.76
C LYS A 30 2.97 0.33 9.54
N VAL A 31 4.09 -0.38 9.71
CA VAL A 31 4.67 -1.18 8.60
C VAL A 31 3.66 -2.22 8.15
N TRP A 32 3.05 -2.95 9.08
CA TRP A 32 2.05 -3.96 8.74
C TRP A 32 0.85 -3.36 8.02
N LEU A 33 0.25 -2.28 8.57
CA LEU A 33 -0.91 -1.63 7.98
C LEU A 33 -0.62 -1.14 6.55
N ASN A 34 0.46 -0.39 6.35
CA ASN A 34 0.77 0.22 5.05
C ASN A 34 1.12 -0.80 3.98
N VAL A 35 1.92 -1.81 4.31
CA VAL A 35 2.29 -2.86 3.34
C VAL A 35 1.06 -3.66 2.95
N ARG A 36 0.17 -3.94 3.91
CA ARG A 36 -1.09 -4.62 3.62
C ARG A 36 -2.03 -3.78 2.77
N ALA A 37 -2.10 -2.47 3.02
CA ALA A 37 -2.87 -1.55 2.19
C ALA A 37 -2.43 -1.55 0.72
N ILE A 38 -1.12 -1.63 0.45
CA ILE A 38 -0.58 -1.77 -0.92
C ILE A 38 -1.01 -3.09 -1.56
N ILE A 39 -0.81 -4.21 -0.85
CA ILE A 39 -1.13 -5.54 -1.38
C ILE A 39 -2.62 -5.66 -1.67
N ASP A 40 -3.46 -5.33 -0.69
CA ASP A 40 -4.91 -5.51 -0.77
C ASP A 40 -5.51 -4.56 -1.82
N SER A 41 -5.14 -3.27 -1.82
CA SER A 41 -5.67 -2.32 -2.81
C SER A 41 -5.27 -2.69 -4.24
N THR A 42 -4.03 -3.13 -4.43
CA THR A 42 -3.54 -3.53 -5.76
C THR A 42 -4.21 -4.82 -6.23
N SER A 43 -4.46 -5.76 -5.32
CA SER A 43 -5.16 -7.01 -5.64
C SER A 43 -6.63 -6.79 -5.98
N ASP A 44 -7.26 -5.77 -5.39
CA ASP A 44 -8.67 -5.45 -5.61
C ASP A 44 -8.94 -4.63 -6.88
N GLY A 45 -7.99 -3.80 -7.32
CA GLY A 45 -8.21 -2.93 -8.47
C GLY A 45 -6.95 -2.27 -9.04
N GLY A 46 -5.80 -2.93 -8.97
CA GLY A 46 -4.54 -2.40 -9.45
C GLY A 46 -3.95 -1.33 -8.52
N LEU A 47 -2.69 -0.95 -8.75
CA LEU A 47 -1.99 0.00 -7.89
C LEU A 47 -2.68 1.37 -7.88
N ILE A 48 -3.40 1.72 -8.95
CA ILE A 48 -4.17 2.95 -8.98
C ILE A 48 -5.22 3.00 -7.85
N SER A 49 -5.78 1.85 -7.44
CA SER A 49 -6.74 1.77 -6.33
C SER A 49 -6.14 2.15 -4.99
N TYR A 50 -4.82 1.99 -4.80
CA TYR A 50 -4.13 2.49 -3.60
C TYR A 50 -4.15 4.03 -3.53
N PHE A 51 -3.96 4.70 -4.67
CA PHE A 51 -4.00 6.16 -4.77
C PHE A 51 -5.43 6.72 -4.76
N TYR A 52 -6.36 5.99 -5.38
CA TYR A 52 -7.77 6.38 -5.46
C TYR A 52 -8.50 6.30 -4.12
N ASN A 53 -8.09 5.34 -3.27
CA ASN A 53 -8.62 5.17 -1.92
C ASN A 53 -7.73 5.88 -0.89
N SER A 54 -8.02 5.65 0.40
CA SER A 54 -7.28 6.23 1.53
C SER A 54 -5.89 5.61 1.76
N GLY A 55 -5.44 4.68 0.91
CA GLY A 55 -4.16 4.01 1.10
C GLY A 55 -2.98 4.99 0.99
N ALA A 56 -3.08 5.97 0.10
CA ALA A 56 -2.05 6.97 -0.15
C ALA A 56 -2.07 8.19 0.79
N ASP A 57 -2.98 8.23 1.78
CA ASP A 57 -2.99 9.29 2.79
C ASP A 57 -1.66 9.33 3.57
N ASP A 58 -1.08 8.15 3.82
CA ASP A 58 0.19 7.94 4.51
C ASP A 58 1.32 7.52 3.54
N TYR A 59 1.34 8.08 2.32
CA TYR A 59 2.27 7.68 1.24
C TYR A 59 3.74 7.57 1.68
N ASP A 60 4.26 8.58 2.39
CA ASP A 60 5.67 8.59 2.81
C ASP A 60 5.97 7.49 3.85
N ASP A 61 5.03 7.23 4.77
CA ASP A 61 5.13 6.15 5.76
C ASP A 61 5.07 4.78 5.06
N MET A 62 4.23 4.62 4.04
CA MET A 62 4.18 3.42 3.21
C MET A 62 5.49 3.20 2.46
N MET A 63 6.06 4.25 1.87
CA MET A 63 7.36 4.16 1.20
C MET A 63 8.47 3.77 2.19
N ALA A 64 8.45 4.29 3.42
CA ALA A 64 9.37 3.90 4.48
C ALA A 64 9.16 2.45 4.94
N ALA A 65 7.91 1.97 4.99
CA ALA A 65 7.58 0.60 5.34
C ALA A 65 8.13 -0.40 4.31
N LEU A 66 7.94 -0.14 3.01
CA LEU A 66 8.57 -0.94 1.95
C LEU A 66 10.10 -0.93 2.06
N GLY A 67 10.68 0.21 2.43
CA GLY A 67 12.13 0.32 2.69
C GLY A 67 12.58 -0.54 3.88
N THR A 68 11.78 -0.61 4.94
CA THR A 68 12.03 -1.44 6.12
C THR A 68 12.04 -2.94 5.77
N LEU A 69 11.19 -3.36 4.84
CA LEU A 69 11.16 -4.73 4.32
C LEU A 69 12.20 -5.01 3.21
N GLY A 70 12.98 -4.00 2.80
CA GLY A 70 13.91 -4.14 1.67
C GLY A 70 13.21 -4.39 0.33
N ALA A 71 11.98 -3.91 0.16
CA ALA A 71 11.16 -4.08 -1.03
C ALA A 71 11.40 -2.96 -2.07
N SER A 72 12.66 -2.71 -2.44
CA SER A 72 13.05 -1.58 -3.30
C SER A 72 12.46 -1.65 -4.72
N ASN A 73 12.19 -2.85 -5.22
CA ASN A 73 11.55 -3.03 -6.53
C ASN A 73 10.11 -2.50 -6.51
N ILE A 74 9.37 -2.80 -5.45
CA ILE A 74 7.99 -2.32 -5.25
C ILE A 74 7.99 -0.81 -5.04
N GLN A 75 8.91 -0.27 -4.24
CA GLN A 75 9.09 1.18 -4.12
C GLN A 75 9.31 1.86 -5.48
N SER A 76 10.04 1.21 -6.39
CA SER A 76 10.33 1.77 -7.71
C SER A 76 9.07 1.81 -8.58
N GLU A 77 8.28 0.74 -8.58
CA GLU A 77 6.99 0.69 -9.29
C GLU A 77 5.97 1.69 -8.73
N VAL A 78 5.85 1.77 -7.40
CA VAL A 78 4.97 2.75 -6.73
C VAL A 78 5.37 4.18 -7.08
N LYS A 79 6.67 4.49 -7.14
CA LYS A 79 7.17 5.81 -7.57
C LYS A 79 6.83 6.14 -9.03
N ARG A 80 6.80 5.15 -9.92
CA ARG A 80 6.43 5.36 -11.33
C ARG A 80 5.00 5.87 -11.43
N VAL A 81 4.07 5.26 -10.70
CA VAL A 81 2.66 5.70 -10.69
C VAL A 81 2.49 6.99 -9.90
N ALA A 82 3.21 7.16 -8.78
CA ALA A 82 3.18 8.39 -7.99
C ALA A 82 3.62 9.63 -8.80
N ALA A 83 4.46 9.47 -9.82
CA ALA A 83 4.87 10.55 -10.72
C ALA A 83 3.74 11.12 -11.59
N LEU A 84 2.58 10.45 -11.65
CA LEU A 84 1.36 10.97 -12.28
C LEU A 84 0.63 12.01 -11.41
N PHE A 85 1.02 12.14 -10.14
CA PHE A 85 0.43 13.06 -9.17
C PHE A 85 1.35 14.26 -8.90
N PRO A 86 0.81 15.37 -8.35
CA PRO A 86 1.61 16.48 -7.87
C PRO A 86 2.64 16.05 -6.80
N SER A 87 3.70 16.85 -6.67
CA SER A 87 4.70 16.69 -5.61
C SER A 87 4.64 17.89 -4.64
N PRO A 88 4.57 17.67 -3.32
CA PRO A 88 4.46 16.36 -2.64
C PRO A 88 3.13 15.64 -2.92
N MET A 89 3.09 14.33 -2.65
CA MET A 89 1.88 13.52 -2.82
C MET A 89 0.74 14.13 -1.99
N PRO A 90 -0.44 14.40 -2.59
CA PRO A 90 -1.57 14.91 -1.82
C PRO A 90 -2.04 13.86 -0.79
N GLU A 91 -2.09 14.25 0.49
CA GLU A 91 -2.64 13.43 1.58
C GLU A 91 -4.17 13.30 1.47
N ASP A 92 -4.83 14.27 0.84
CA ASP A 92 -6.29 14.28 0.66
C ASP A 92 -6.73 13.43 -0.54
N ILE A 93 -7.58 12.45 -0.27
CA ILE A 93 -8.19 11.55 -1.25
C ILE A 93 -8.96 12.30 -2.35
N ASP A 94 -9.67 13.37 -2.01
CA ASP A 94 -10.47 14.12 -2.98
C ASP A 94 -9.56 14.83 -3.99
N VAL A 95 -8.41 15.34 -3.53
CA VAL A 95 -7.40 15.96 -4.41
C VAL A 95 -6.78 14.93 -5.35
N ARG A 96 -6.48 13.72 -4.88
CA ARG A 96 -5.97 12.65 -5.75
C ARG A 96 -7.02 12.21 -6.76
N ASN A 97 -8.28 12.11 -6.35
CA ASN A 97 -9.38 11.72 -7.22
C ASN A 97 -9.73 12.80 -8.25
N ASP A 98 -9.54 14.08 -7.94
CA ASP A 98 -9.61 15.16 -8.93
C ASP A 98 -8.52 15.03 -10.00
N VAL A 99 -7.29 14.65 -9.61
CA VAL A 99 -6.21 14.38 -10.56
C VAL A 99 -6.58 13.20 -11.46
N ILE A 100 -7.02 12.08 -10.87
CA ILE A 100 -7.42 10.88 -11.62
C ILE A 100 -8.61 11.19 -12.54
N GLY A 101 -9.62 11.92 -12.05
CA GLY A 101 -10.80 12.30 -12.83
C GLY A 101 -10.54 13.32 -13.92
N SER A 102 -9.40 14.04 -13.88
CA SER A 102 -8.97 14.95 -14.94
C SER A 102 -8.33 14.23 -16.14
N TRP A 103 -8.02 12.96 -15.97
CA TRP A 103 -7.40 12.15 -17.00
C TRP A 103 -8.36 11.83 -18.13
N SER A 104 -7.86 11.78 -19.36
CA SER A 104 -8.68 11.44 -20.53
C SER A 104 -8.92 9.93 -20.61
N ASP A 105 -10.17 9.50 -20.73
CA ASP A 105 -10.56 8.10 -20.97
C ASP A 105 -10.00 7.52 -22.29
N GLU A 106 -9.47 8.35 -23.20
CA GLU A 106 -8.92 7.92 -24.49
C GLU A 106 -7.39 7.75 -24.46
N ASP A 107 -6.76 7.92 -23.29
CA ASP A 107 -5.31 7.82 -23.13
C ASP A 107 -4.87 6.37 -22.90
N PHE A 108 -4.94 5.58 -23.98
CA PHE A 108 -4.54 4.17 -24.00
C PHE A 108 -3.10 3.93 -23.52
N ALA A 109 -2.22 4.93 -23.64
CA ALA A 109 -0.83 4.80 -23.18
C ALA A 109 -0.74 4.78 -21.65
N ARG A 110 -1.58 5.55 -20.95
CA ARG A 110 -1.66 5.50 -19.49
C ARG A 110 -2.27 4.19 -19.01
N ASP A 111 -3.33 3.72 -19.65
CA ASP A 111 -3.96 2.45 -19.28
C ASP A 111 -2.96 1.29 -19.43
N GLN A 112 -2.26 1.22 -20.57
CA GLN A 112 -1.20 0.24 -20.78
C GLN A 112 -0.06 0.37 -19.75
N PHE A 113 0.30 1.59 -19.36
CA PHE A 113 1.31 1.83 -18.35
C PHE A 113 0.88 1.33 -16.96
N LEU A 114 -0.37 1.56 -16.56
CA LEU A 114 -0.91 1.08 -15.28
C LEU A 114 -0.98 -0.46 -15.27
N ASP A 115 -1.48 -1.06 -16.35
CA ASP A 115 -1.51 -2.53 -16.52
C ASP A 115 -0.09 -3.13 -16.41
N GLU A 116 0.91 -2.53 -17.06
CA GLU A 116 2.30 -2.99 -16.98
C GLU A 116 2.85 -2.93 -15.54
N VAL A 117 2.53 -1.87 -14.80
CA VAL A 117 2.97 -1.74 -13.41
C VAL A 117 2.30 -2.79 -12.54
N ASP A 118 1.00 -3.02 -12.72
CA ASP A 118 0.24 -4.01 -11.96
C ASP A 118 0.78 -5.43 -12.19
N GLU A 119 1.04 -5.80 -13.45
CA GLU A 119 1.67 -7.08 -13.79
C GLU A 119 3.03 -7.28 -13.08
N ARG A 120 3.85 -6.23 -13.04
CA ARG A 120 5.16 -6.26 -12.35
C ARG A 120 4.99 -6.38 -10.85
N LEU A 121 4.01 -5.69 -10.26
CA LEU A 121 3.74 -5.74 -8.83
C LEU A 121 3.24 -7.10 -8.40
N PHE A 122 2.29 -7.69 -9.13
CA PHE A 122 1.78 -9.03 -8.83
C PHE A 122 2.89 -10.09 -8.83
N ALA A 123 3.87 -9.99 -9.72
CA ALA A 123 5.02 -10.87 -9.74
C ALA A 123 5.95 -10.73 -8.50
N LEU A 124 5.81 -9.66 -7.73
CA LEU A 124 6.60 -9.36 -6.53
C LEU A 124 5.82 -9.60 -5.22
N PHE A 125 4.51 -9.86 -5.27
CA PHE A 125 3.67 -9.93 -4.07
C PHE A 125 3.94 -11.13 -3.18
N ASP A 126 4.28 -12.29 -3.75
CA ASP A 126 4.66 -13.46 -2.93
C ASP A 126 5.89 -13.16 -2.07
N ASP A 127 6.93 -12.52 -2.64
CA ASP A 127 8.13 -12.10 -1.89
C ASP A 127 7.81 -11.01 -0.85
N LEU A 128 6.89 -10.09 -1.16
CA LEU A 128 6.47 -9.05 -0.22
C LEU A 128 5.68 -9.63 0.97
N GLU A 129 4.75 -10.55 0.72
CA GLU A 129 4.00 -11.27 1.75
C GLU A 129 4.96 -12.06 2.64
N ASP A 130 5.91 -12.81 2.07
CA ASP A 130 6.92 -13.54 2.84
C ASP A 130 7.77 -12.63 3.73
N LYS A 131 8.17 -11.46 3.20
CA LYS A 131 8.92 -10.44 3.97
C LYS A 131 8.08 -9.83 5.08
N LEU A 132 6.82 -9.52 4.80
CA LEU A 132 5.90 -8.98 5.80
C LEU A 132 5.67 -10.00 6.92
N ASP A 133 5.41 -11.26 6.57
CA ASP A 133 5.21 -12.37 7.51
C ASP A 133 6.44 -12.58 8.41
N ALA A 134 7.64 -12.54 7.83
CA ALA A 134 8.88 -12.63 8.60
C ALA A 134 9.02 -11.45 9.58
N PHE A 135 8.75 -10.23 9.11
CA PHE A 135 8.81 -9.02 9.92
C PHE A 135 7.82 -9.05 11.09
N ILE A 136 6.54 -9.36 10.85
CA ILE A 136 5.54 -9.40 11.92
C ILE A 136 5.84 -10.47 12.96
N LYS A 137 6.41 -11.63 12.56
CA LYS A 137 6.88 -12.66 13.50
C LYS A 137 8.04 -12.15 14.35
N GLU A 138 9.03 -11.50 13.74
CA GLU A 138 10.18 -10.93 14.46
C GLU A 138 9.75 -9.86 15.47
N GLN A 139 8.76 -9.03 15.11
CA GLN A 139 8.21 -8.00 16.00
C GLN A 139 7.27 -8.55 17.08
N GLY A 140 7.07 -9.87 17.15
CA GLY A 140 6.14 -10.52 18.09
C GLY A 140 4.67 -10.17 17.81
N LEU A 141 4.37 -9.65 16.62
CA LEU A 141 3.03 -9.39 16.11
C LEU A 141 2.37 -10.66 15.54
N MET A 142 3.13 -11.74 15.35
CA MET A 142 2.65 -13.09 15.03
C MET A 142 3.45 -14.13 15.84
N ASN A 143 2.82 -15.26 16.20
CA ASN A 143 3.46 -16.37 16.93
C ASN A 143 3.48 -17.64 16.09
#